data_AF-A0A3M8DQI6-F1
#
_entry.id   AF-A0A3M8DQI6-F1
#
_cell.length_a   1.000
_cell.length_b   1.000
_cell.length_c   1.000
_cell.angle_alpha   90.00
_cell.angle_beta   90.00
_cell.angle_gamma   90.00
#
_symmetry.space_group_name_H-M   'P 1'
#
loop_
_entity.id
_entity.type
_entity.pdbx_description
1 polymer ?
#
loop_
_entity_poly.entity_id
_entity_poly.type
_entity_poly.pdbx_seq_one_letter_code
_entity_poly.pdbx_strand_id
1 'polypeptide(L)' 'MWKYVQFLVGLVNLGLAFRCLYTPYAARIGPIGNGPNEKVVWFQFSLYLLGALCFMGLAFITFWHEKRRESEND' A
#
# COMPACT_ATOMS: atom_id res chain seq x y z
N MET A 1 -14.82 2.67 -13.98
CA MET A 1 -14.70 1.51 -13.06
C MET A 1 -13.25 1.24 -12.65
N TRP A 2 -12.30 1.19 -13.59
CA TRP A 2 -10.87 0.92 -13.32
C TRP A 2 -10.21 1.82 -12.26
N LYS A 3 -10.56 3.11 -12.20
CA LYS A 3 -10.07 4.07 -11.19
C LYS A 3 -10.37 3.65 -9.74
N TYR A 4 -11.57 3.10 -9.50
CA TYR A 4 -11.96 2.59 -8.17
C TYR A 4 -11.23 1.29 -7.83
N VAL A 5 -10.97 0.44 -8.83
CA VAL A 5 -10.18 -0.78 -8.66
C VAL A 5 -8.75 -0.44 -8.28
N GLN A 6 -8.11 0.51 -8.96
CA GLN A 6 -6.76 0.97 -8.63
C GLN A 6 -6.66 1.56 -7.22
N PHE A 7 -7.66 2.35 -6.82
CA PHE A 7 -7.73 2.91 -5.48
C PHE A 7 -7.89 1.81 -4.40
N LEU A 8 -8.75 0.84 -4.65
CA LEU A 8 -8.99 -0.29 -3.74
C LEU A 8 -7.75 -1.18 -3.63
N VAL A 9 -7.05 -1.45 -4.74
CA VAL A 9 -5.76 -2.16 -4.75
C VAL A 9 -4.68 -1.40 -3.96
N GLY A 10 -4.64 -0.06 -4.06
CA GLY A 10 -3.77 0.78 -3.25
C GLY A 10 -4.03 0.63 -1.76
N LEU A 11 -5.31 0.68 -1.35
CA LEU A 11 -5.75 0.48 0.04
C LEU A 11 -5.39 -0.92 0.58
N VAL A 12 -5.57 -1.96 -0.23
CA VAL A 12 -5.20 -3.34 0.15
C VAL A 12 -3.70 -3.47 0.33
N ASN A 13 -2.89 -2.90 -0.58
CA ASN A 13 -1.43 -2.90 -0.46
C ASN A 13 -0.96 -2.12 0.78
N LEU A 14 -1.62 -1.01 1.11
CA LEU A 14 -1.35 -0.27 2.33
C LEU A 14 -1.60 -1.13 3.58
N GLY A 15 -2.74 -1.83 3.63
CA GLY A 15 -3.05 -2.76 4.71
C GLY A 15 -2.07 -3.93 4.81
N LEU A 16 -1.63 -4.46 3.68
CA LEU A 16 -0.59 -5.50 3.61
C LEU A 16 0.75 -5.01 4.14
N ALA A 17 1.14 -3.76 3.84
CA ALA A 17 2.36 -3.16 4.38
C ALA A 17 2.34 -3.18 5.93
N PHE A 18 1.26 -2.68 6.54
CA PHE A 18 1.10 -2.70 7.99
C PHE A 18 1.05 -4.11 8.57
N ARG A 19 0.41 -5.07 7.87
CA ARG A 19 0.39 -6.47 8.30
C ARG A 19 1.79 -7.12 8.24
N CYS A 20 2.58 -6.79 7.23
CA CYS A 20 3.98 -7.23 7.10
C CYS A 20 4.85 -6.69 8.23
N LEU A 21 4.55 -5.50 8.74
CA LEU A 21 5.20 -4.96 9.93
C LEU A 21 4.67 -5.65 11.21
N TYR A 22 3.36 -5.82 11.34
CA TYR A 22 2.75 -6.37 12.54
C TYR A 22 3.15 -7.82 12.82
N THR A 23 3.18 -8.69 11.79
CA THR A 23 3.42 -10.13 11.96
C THR A 23 4.76 -10.49 12.64
N PRO A 24 5.91 -9.87 12.27
CA PRO A 24 7.19 -10.09 12.95
C PRO A 24 7.31 -9.35 14.29
N TYR A 25 6.71 -8.16 14.42
CA TYR A 25 6.80 -7.37 15.67
C TYR A 25 5.75 -7.75 16.72
N ALA A 26 4.74 -8.54 16.36
CA ALA A 26 3.79 -9.09 17.32
C ALA A 26 4.50 -10.03 18.28
N ALA A 27 4.36 -9.78 19.58
CA ALA A 27 4.96 -10.60 20.63
C ALA A 27 4.43 -12.04 20.53
N ARG A 28 5.24 -12.94 19.97
CA ARG A 28 4.94 -14.36 19.95
C ARG A 28 5.46 -14.98 21.24
N ILE A 29 4.54 -15.47 22.06
CA ILE A 29 4.85 -16.26 23.25
C ILE A 29 5.21 -17.66 22.73
N GLY A 30 6.48 -17.89 22.42
CA GLY A 30 6.99 -19.14 21.84
C GLY A 30 8.51 -19.24 22.01
N PRO A 31 9.11 -20.45 21.85
CA PRO A 31 10.54 -20.64 22.07
C PRO A 31 11.35 -19.66 21.22
N ILE A 32 12.35 -19.05 21.85
CA ILE A 32 13.17 -17.95 21.33
C ILE A 32 13.95 -18.45 20.10
N GLY A 33 13.30 -18.45 18.95
CA GLY A 33 13.96 -18.52 17.65
C GLY A 33 14.53 -17.15 17.32
N ASN A 34 15.64 -17.10 16.58
CA ASN A 34 16.26 -15.87 16.08
C ASN A 34 15.17 -14.85 15.69
N GLY A 35 15.22 -13.68 16.32
CA GLY A 35 14.26 -12.61 16.07
C GLY A 35 14.15 -12.26 14.58
N PRO A 36 13.08 -11.57 14.18
CA PRO A 36 12.89 -11.20 12.78
C PRO A 36 14.10 -10.43 12.27
N ASN A 37 14.54 -10.74 11.05
CA ASN A 37 15.59 -9.97 10.40
C ASN A 37 15.04 -8.59 10.04
N GLU A 38 15.29 -7.61 10.91
CA GLU A 38 14.74 -6.26 10.81
C GLU A 38 14.98 -5.63 9.43
N LYS A 39 16.15 -5.86 8.84
CA LYS A 39 16.50 -5.33 7.51
C LYS A 39 15.53 -5.83 6.44
N VAL A 40 15.17 -7.11 6.48
CA VAL A 40 14.25 -7.73 5.51
C VAL A 40 12.83 -7.22 5.73
N VAL A 41 12.39 -7.12 6.99
CA VAL A 41 11.04 -6.63 7.33
C VAL A 41 10.84 -5.20 6.86
N TRP A 42 11.79 -4.31 7.17
CA TRP A 42 11.74 -2.90 6.75
C TRP A 42 11.87 -2.72 5.24
N PHE A 43 12.72 -3.53 4.58
CA PHE A 43 12.83 -3.53 3.12
C PHE A 43 11.49 -3.92 2.46
N GLN A 44 10.87 -5.00 2.93
CA GLN A 44 9.60 -5.47 2.40
C GLN A 44 8.44 -4.51 2.69
N PHE A 45 8.40 -3.94 3.90
CA PHE A 45 7.48 -2.86 4.25
C PHE A 45 7.62 -1.66 3.29
N SER A 46 8.85 -1.23 3.02
CA SER A 46 9.12 -0.08 2.15
C SER A 46 8.67 -0.34 0.72
N LEU A 47 8.87 -1.55 0.19
CA LEU A 47 8.38 -1.94 -1.14
C LEU A 47 6.85 -1.92 -1.21
N TYR A 48 6.15 -2.48 -0.21
CA TYR A 48 4.68 -2.46 -0.19
C TYR A 48 4.12 -1.05 -0.02
N LEU A 49 4.77 -0.22 0.81
CA LEU A 49 4.38 1.18 1.01
C LEU A 49 4.57 1.99 -0.28
N LEU A 50 5.71 1.84 -0.96
CA LEU A 50 5.98 2.51 -2.24
C LEU A 50 4.96 2.08 -3.31
N GLY A 51 4.69 0.78 -3.41
CA GLY A 51 3.67 0.23 -4.31
C GLY A 51 2.29 0.80 -4.04
N ALA A 52 1.86 0.85 -2.78
CA ALA A 52 0.59 1.44 -2.37
C ALA A 52 0.50 2.91 -2.78
N LEU A 53 1.55 3.71 -2.53
CA LEU A 53 1.61 5.12 -2.93
C LEU A 53 1.54 5.30 -4.45
N CYS A 54 2.24 4.46 -5.23
CA CYS A 54 2.17 4.51 -6.69
C CYS A 54 0.75 4.25 -7.21
N PHE A 55 0.07 3.21 -6.71
CA PHE A 55 -1.30 2.90 -7.13
C PHE A 55 -2.31 3.98 -6.73
N MET A 56 -2.18 4.53 -5.51
CA MET A 56 -3.03 5.64 -5.07
C MET A 56 -2.76 6.93 -5.86
N GLY A 57 -1.49 7.24 -6.17
CA GLY A 57 -1.11 8.38 -6.99
C GLY A 57 -1.64 8.29 -8.41
N LEU A 58 -1.53 7.11 -9.04
CA LEU A 58 -2.13 6.84 -10.36
C LEU A 58 -3.65 7.02 -10.33
N ALA A 59 -4.34 6.46 -9.33
CA ALA A 59 -5.78 6.64 -9.18
C ALA A 59 -6.13 8.14 -9.09
N PHE A 60 -5.41 8.90 -8.26
CA PHE A 60 -5.62 10.33 -8.08
C PHE A 60 -5.43 11.14 -9.38
N ILE A 61 -4.36 10.88 -10.14
CA ILE A 61 -4.13 11.52 -11.44
C ILE A 61 -5.29 11.23 -12.40
N THR A 62 -5.77 10.00 -12.41
CA THR A 62 -6.87 9.58 -13.29
C THR A 62 -8.16 10.32 -12.95
N PHE A 63 -8.48 10.46 -11.65
CA PHE A 63 -9.62 11.27 -11.18
C PHE A 63 -9.45 12.75 -11.55
N TRP A 64 -8.23 13.31 -11.44
CA TRP A 64 -7.98 14.71 -11.75
C TRP A 64 -8.12 15.02 -13.24
N HIS A 65 -7.62 14.13 -14.11
CA HIS A 65 -7.78 14.25 -15.56
C HIS A 65 -9.25 14.17 -15.99
N GLU A 66 -10.05 13.32 -15.35
CA GLU A 66 -11.46 13.17 -15.67
C GLU A 66 -12.27 14.40 -15.24
N LYS A 67 -12.00 14.94 -14.04
CA LYS A 67 -12.62 16.18 -13.58
C LYS A 67 -12.32 17.37 -14.49
N ARG A 68 -11.10 17.47 -15.05
CA ARG A 68 -10.76 18.52 -16.03
C ARG A 68 -11.53 18.36 -17.34
N ARG A 69 -11.79 17.12 -17.78
CA ARG A 69 -12.55 16.84 -19.01
C ARG A 69 -14.03 17.11 -18.87
N GLU A 70 -14.60 16.91 -17.69
CA GLU A 70 -16.00 17.29 -17.41
C GLU A 70 -16.17 18.82 -17.49
N SER A 71 -15.27 19.60 -16.89
CA SER A 71 -15.34 21.07 -16.93
C SER A 71 -15.10 21.71 -18.30
N GLU A 72 -14.62 20.95 -19.29
CA GLU A 72 -14.34 21.45 -20.65
C GLU A 72 -15.50 21.13 -21.62
N ASN A 73 -16.44 20.26 -21.23
CA ASN A 73 -17.61 19.88 -22.02
C ASN A 73 -18.92 20.54 -21.54
N ASP A 74 -18.87 21.31 -20.44
CA ASP A 74 -19.96 22.17 -19.94
C ASP A 74 -19.77 23.62 -20.43
#